data_AF-A0A3B8UDR1-F1
#
_entry.id   AF-A0A3B8UDR1-F1
#
_cell.length_a   1.000
_cell.length_b   1.000
_cell.length_c   1.000
_cell.angle_alpha   90.00
_cell.angle_beta   90.00
_cell.angle_gamma   90.00
#
_symmetry.space_group_name_H-M   'P 1'
#
loop_
_entity.id
_entity.type
_entity.pdbx_description
1 polymer ?
#
loop_
_entity_poly.entity_id
_entity_poly.type
_entity_poly.pdbx_seq_one_letter_code
_entity_poly.pdbx_strand_id
1 'polypeptide(L)'
;MMPGGRRLLLALAGTVLLSGCGFTPLYGEAGVSGALSRIAVTTPDGRLGYRLREQLEDAFGRDGAQAPLYRLATEVEHKRRPLGRR
;
A
#
# COMPACT_ATOMS: atom_id res chain seq x y z
N MET A 1 8.04 33.18 -39.13
CA MET A 1 7.10 33.41 -38.02
C MET A 1 6.42 32.08 -37.67
N MET A 2 7.01 31.28 -36.79
CA MET A 2 6.52 29.91 -36.52
C MET A 2 5.25 29.95 -35.66
N PRO A 3 4.09 29.41 -36.11
CA PRO A 3 2.84 29.39 -35.34
C PRO A 3 2.83 28.31 -34.22
N GLY A 4 4.02 27.90 -33.75
CA GLY A 4 4.22 26.74 -32.88
C GLY A 4 4.01 27.01 -31.39
N GLY A 5 4.24 28.25 -30.93
CA GLY A 5 4.21 28.58 -29.49
C GLY A 5 2.84 28.39 -28.85
N ARG A 6 1.76 28.79 -29.55
CA ARG A 6 0.38 28.66 -29.03
C ARG A 6 -0.09 27.20 -28.97
N ARG A 7 0.36 26.37 -29.93
CA ARG A 7 0.07 24.93 -29.95
C ARG A 7 0.82 24.20 -28.85
N LEU A 8 2.07 24.59 -28.58
CA LEU A 8 2.89 24.05 -27.51
C LEU A 8 2.30 24.35 -26.12
N LEU A 9 1.82 25.57 -25.90
CA LEU A 9 1.18 25.98 -24.64
C LEU A 9 -0.13 25.21 -24.37
N LEU A 10 -0.95 25.00 -25.41
CA LEU A 10 -2.17 24.19 -25.30
C LEU A 10 -1.87 22.71 -25.00
N ALA A 11 -0.82 22.16 -25.61
CA ALA A 11 -0.38 20.79 -25.32
C ALA A 11 0.11 20.65 -23.87
N LEU A 12 0.88 21.61 -23.36
CA LEU A 12 1.36 21.59 -21.97
C LEU A 12 0.20 21.69 -20.96
N ALA A 13 -0.75 22.59 -21.21
CA ALA A 13 -1.93 22.77 -20.36
C ALA A 13 -2.78 21.49 -20.29
N GLY A 14 -2.90 20.74 -21.39
CA GLY A 14 -3.60 19.45 -21.41
C GLY A 14 -2.98 18.40 -20.48
N THR A 15 -1.65 18.32 -20.41
CA THR A 15 -0.96 17.33 -19.55
C THR A 15 -1.18 17.60 -18.05
N VAL A 16 -1.29 18.87 -17.65
CA VAL A 16 -1.58 19.27 -16.27
C VAL A 16 -3.02 18.92 -15.89
N LEU A 17 -3.98 19.09 -16.81
CA LEU A 17 -5.38 18.68 -16.58
C LEU A 17 -5.53 17.16 -16.46
N LEU A 18 -4.79 16.36 -17.24
CA LEU A 18 -4.84 14.89 -17.13
C LEU A 18 -4.21 14.37 -15.83
N SER A 19 -3.17 15.04 -15.33
CA SER A 19 -2.53 14.71 -14.04
C SER A 19 -3.40 15.05 -12.83
N GLY A 20 -4.46 15.84 -13.02
CA GLY A 20 -5.38 16.31 -11.98
C GLY A 20 -6.64 15.48 -11.77
N CYS A 21 -6.89 14.44 -12.56
CA CYS A 21 -8.11 13.61 -12.44
C CYS A 21 -8.14 12.66 -11.22
N GLY A 22 -7.15 12.70 -10.33
CA GLY A 22 -7.19 11.94 -9.07
C GLY A 22 -7.18 10.43 -9.29
N PHE A 23 -6.25 9.95 -10.12
CA PHE A 23 -6.04 8.51 -10.26
C PHE A 23 -5.47 7.95 -8.96
N THR A 24 -6.37 7.55 -8.05
CA THR A 24 -6.07 6.72 -6.89
C THR A 24 -6.10 5.27 -7.38
N PRO A 25 -4.97 4.55 -7.41
CA PRO A 25 -4.95 3.19 -7.90
C PRO A 25 -5.92 2.33 -7.08
N LEU A 26 -6.81 1.61 -7.77
CA LEU A 26 -7.83 0.78 -7.12
C LEU A 26 -7.23 -0.34 -6.25
N TYR A 27 -5.97 -0.72 -6.52
CA TYR A 27 -5.22 -1.77 -5.79
C TYR A 27 -3.89 -1.27 -5.21
N GLY A 28 -3.66 0.05 -5.17
CA GLY A 28 -2.40 0.62 -4.71
C GLY A 28 -2.64 1.98 -4.12
N GLU A 29 -3.04 2.03 -2.85
CA GLU A 29 -3.10 3.30 -2.15
C GLU A 29 -1.69 3.80 -1.85
N ALA A 30 -1.47 5.03 -2.30
CA ALA A 30 -0.66 6.09 -1.70
C ALA A 30 0.44 5.63 -0.74
N GLY A 31 1.68 5.81 -1.19
CA GLY A 31 2.93 5.50 -0.49
C GLY A 31 2.75 5.32 1.01
N VAL A 32 2.90 4.08 1.46
CA VAL A 32 3.14 3.71 2.84
C VAL A 32 3.97 4.82 3.48
N SER A 33 3.33 5.63 4.32
CA SER A 33 4.04 6.73 4.96
C SER A 33 5.25 6.13 5.67
N GLY A 34 6.43 6.75 5.57
CA GLY A 34 7.65 6.21 6.21
C GLY A 34 7.52 5.99 7.72
N ALA A 35 6.45 6.49 8.34
CA ALA A 35 6.07 6.16 9.71
C ALA A 35 5.65 4.69 9.90
N LEU A 36 4.93 4.10 8.94
CA LEU A 36 4.43 2.71 9.03
C LEU A 36 5.54 1.68 8.82
N SER A 37 6.59 2.01 8.06
CA SER A 37 7.72 1.11 7.81
C SER A 37 8.51 0.75 9.07
N ARG A 38 8.32 1.48 10.17
CA ARG A 38 8.95 1.24 11.48
C ARG A 38 8.03 0.51 12.47
N ILE A 39 6.95 -0.11 12.01
CA ILE A 39 6.07 -0.97 12.82
C ILE A 39 6.53 -2.42 12.69
N ALA A 40 7.04 -3.02 13.77
CA ALA A 40 7.32 -4.45 13.80
C ALA A 40 6.05 -5.25 14.14
N VAL A 41 5.78 -6.31 13.40
CA VAL A 41 4.58 -7.14 13.60
C VAL A 41 4.95 -8.43 14.35
N THR A 42 4.21 -8.74 15.40
CA THR A 42 4.35 -9.98 16.20
C THR A 42 3.06 -10.76 16.12
N THR A 43 3.15 -11.99 15.61
CA THR A 43 2.02 -12.90 15.42
C THR A 43 2.23 -14.19 16.22
N PRO A 44 1.16 -14.96 16.52
CA PRO A 44 1.30 -16.30 17.08
C PRO A 44 2.12 -17.21 16.16
N ASP A 45 2.77 -18.22 16.72
CA ASP A 45 3.55 -19.18 15.93
C ASP A 45 2.67 -20.01 14.98
N GLY A 46 3.28 -20.46 13.89
CA GLY A 46 2.65 -21.33 12.89
C GLY A 46 2.37 -20.66 11.56
N ARG A 47 1.80 -21.43 10.62
CA ARG A 47 1.68 -21.03 9.21
C ARG A 47 0.82 -19.78 9.00
N LEU A 48 -0.31 -19.70 9.72
CA LEU A 48 -1.23 -18.57 9.60
C LEU A 48 -0.58 -17.29 10.13
N GLY A 49 0.02 -17.35 11.32
CA GLY A 49 0.73 -16.22 11.90
C GLY A 49 1.87 -15.73 11.01
N TYR A 50 2.71 -16.65 10.50
CA TYR A 50 3.77 -16.31 9.54
C TYR A 50 3.22 -15.56 8.33
N ARG A 51 2.16 -16.08 7.68
CA ARG A 51 1.59 -15.43 6.49
C ARG A 51 0.96 -14.08 6.81
N LEU A 52 0.30 -13.95 7.96
CA LEU A 52 -0.26 -12.68 8.39
C LEU A 52 0.84 -11.65 8.62
N ARG A 53 1.92 -12.03 9.31
CA ARG A 53 3.08 -11.16 9.54
C ARG A 53 3.66 -10.66 8.22
N GLU A 54 3.95 -11.57 7.29
CA GLU A 54 4.53 -11.21 5.98
C GLU A 54 3.65 -10.23 5.21
N GLN A 55 2.33 -10.47 5.16
CA GLN A 55 1.41 -9.58 4.43
C GLN A 55 1.27 -8.20 5.10
N LEU A 56 1.28 -8.15 6.44
CA LEU A 56 1.25 -6.88 7.16
C LEU A 56 2.56 -6.11 7.00
N GLU A 57 3.70 -6.79 7.07
CA GLU A 57 5.02 -6.15 6.87
C GLU A 57 5.20 -5.63 5.44
N ASP A 58 4.70 -6.35 4.44
CA ASP A 58 4.66 -5.88 3.04
C ASP A 58 3.73 -4.66 2.88
N ALA A 59 2.52 -4.73 3.43
CA ALA A 59 1.58 -3.61 3.43
C ALA A 59 2.10 -2.38 4.19
N PHE A 60 2.91 -2.57 5.23
CA PHE A 60 3.58 -1.49 5.97
C PHE A 60 4.91 -1.08 5.35
N GLY A 61 5.35 -1.69 4.25
CA GLY A 61 6.65 -1.43 3.65
C GLY A 61 7.80 -1.51 4.67
N ARG A 62 7.78 -2.52 5.54
CA ARG A 62 8.72 -2.66 6.67
C ARG A 62 10.17 -2.56 6.20
N ASP A 63 10.90 -1.58 6.73
CA ASP A 63 12.34 -1.46 6.49
C ASP A 63 13.12 -2.17 7.62
N GLY A 64 13.62 -3.37 7.32
CA GLY A 64 14.42 -4.18 8.25
C GLY A 64 15.75 -3.53 8.67
N ALA A 65 16.25 -2.54 7.94
CA ALA A 65 17.45 -1.78 8.31
C ALA A 65 17.17 -0.73 9.40
N GLN A 66 15.91 -0.36 9.61
CA GLN A 66 15.50 0.62 10.60
C GLN A 66 14.97 -0.04 11.87
N ALA A 67 15.43 0.45 13.02
CA ALA A 67 14.91 0.01 14.31
C ALA A 67 13.40 0.33 14.42
N PRO A 68 12.55 -0.59 14.92
CA PRO A 68 11.12 -0.34 15.03
C PRO A 68 10.82 0.74 16.07
N LEU A 69 9.83 1.59 15.80
CA LEU A 69 9.27 2.56 16.77
C LEU A 69 8.09 1.96 17.54
N TYR A 70 7.32 1.11 16.87
CA TYR A 70 6.11 0.54 17.40
C TYR A 70 6.11 -0.96 17.16
N ARG A 71 5.38 -1.68 18.01
CA ARG A 71 5.12 -3.10 17.85
C ARG A 71 3.62 -3.32 17.78
N LEU A 72 3.19 -4.01 16.73
CA LEU A 72 1.82 -4.52 16.59
C LEU A 72 1.82 -5.99 17.03
N ALA A 73 1.25 -6.28 18.19
CA ALA A 73 1.02 -7.65 18.63
C ALA A 73 -0.40 -8.10 18.21
N THR A 74 -0.51 -9.25 17.58
CA THR A 74 -1.80 -9.79 17.11
C THR A 74 -2.16 -11.07 17.84
N GLU A 75 -3.43 -11.22 18.20
CA GLU A 75 -4.02 -12.50 18.57
C GLU A 75 -4.90 -12.97 17.42
N VAL A 76 -4.76 -14.23 17.01
CA VAL A 76 -5.43 -14.76 15.82
C VAL A 76 -6.17 -16.03 16.16
N GLU A 77 -7.49 -16.02 16.00
CA GLU A 77 -8.36 -17.18 16.11
C GLU A 77 -8.93 -17.53 14.72
N HIS A 78 -8.73 -18.77 14.27
CA HIS A 78 -9.28 -19.23 12.99
C HIS A 78 -10.42 -20.22 13.23
N LYS A 79 -11.63 -19.83 12.80
CA LYS A 79 -12.82 -20.69 12.83
C LYS A 79 -13.17 -21.16 11.43
N ARG A 80 -13.20 -22.47 11.23
CA ARG A 80 -13.75 -23.07 10.01
C ARG A 80 -15.24 -23.31 10.20
N ARG A 81 -16.07 -22.58 9.46
CA ARG A 81 -17.51 -22.80 9.43
C ARG A 81 -17.87 -23.63 8.20
N PRO A 82 -18.48 -24.81 8.36
CA PRO A 82 -18.98 -25.55 7.21
C PRO A 82 -20.07 -24.74 6.52
N LEU A 83 -19.96 -24.60 5.19
CA LEU A 83 -20.90 -23.83 4.37
C LEU A 83 -22.11 -24.65 3.89
N GLY A 84 -22.31 -25.86 4.42
CA GLY A 84 -23.52 -26.66 4.15
C GLY A 84 -23.64 -27.15 2.70
N ARG A 85 -22.54 -27.54 2.05
CA ARG A 85 -22.62 -28.25 0.77
C ARG A 85 -22.68 -29.77 1.02
N ARG A 86 -23.73 -30.38 0.47
CA ARG A 86 -24.08 -31.81 0.56
C ARG A 86 -23.07 -32.67 -0.19
#